data_AF-A0A7X9EHI5-F1
#
_entry.id   AF-A0A7X9EHI5-F1
#
_cell.length_a   1.000
_cell.length_b   1.000
_cell.length_c   1.000
_cell.angle_alpha   90.00
_cell.angle_beta   90.00
_cell.angle_gamma   90.00
#
_symmetry.space_group_name_H-M   'P 1'
#
loop_
_entity.id
_entity.type
_entity.pdbx_description
1 polymer ?
#
loop_
_entity_poly.entity_id
_entity_poly.type
_entity_poly.pdbx_seq_one_letter_code
_entity_poly.pdbx_strand_id
1 'polypeptide(L)'
;GILGLTVVILALAVIWLFAPWKKPTTKFWILYLYPYAVFLISIVWVVWAYGGLKELGLNWWNVLWLLPMLTPIFSTGNRRWIDGENQP
;
A
#
# COMPACT_ATOMS: atom_id res chain seq x y z
N GLY A 1 -21.95 9.29 -7.34
CA GLY A 1 -22.75 9.36 -6.09
C GLY A 1 -21.94 10.03 -5.00
N ILE A 2 -22.60 10.62 -4.00
CA ILE A 2 -21.97 11.39 -2.91
C ILE A 2 -20.88 10.59 -2.19
N LEU A 3 -21.14 9.30 -1.92
CA LEU A 3 -20.16 8.39 -1.30
C LEU A 3 -18.84 8.30 -2.09
N GLY A 4 -18.91 8.22 -3.43
CA GLY A 4 -17.71 8.19 -4.27
C GLY A 4 -16.93 9.51 -4.20
N LEU A 5 -17.65 10.65 -4.12
CA LEU A 5 -17.03 11.97 -4.03
C LEU A 5 -16.30 12.14 -2.69
N THR A 6 -16.90 11.68 -1.59
CA THR A 6 -16.26 11.69 -0.26
C THR A 6 -14.98 10.85 -0.24
N VAL A 7 -15.00 9.65 -0.85
CA VAL A 7 -13.82 8.79 -0.93
C VAL A 7 -12.68 9.46 -1.69
N VAL A 8 -12.98 10.12 -2.81
CA VAL A 8 -11.96 10.83 -3.61
C VAL A 8 -11.33 11.98 -2.82
N ILE A 9 -12.14 12.81 -2.15
CA ILE A 9 -11.64 13.92 -1.33
C ILE A 9 -10.74 13.40 -0.20
N LEU A 10 -11.16 12.33 0.46
CA LEU A 10 -10.41 11.71 1.54
C LEU A 10 -9.08 11.13 1.04
N ALA A 11 -9.08 10.48 -0.13
CA ALA A 11 -7.87 9.98 -0.76
C ALA A 11 -6.89 11.11 -1.10
N LEU A 12 -7.36 12.22 -1.67
CA LEU A 12 -6.52 13.39 -1.97
C LEU A 12 -5.90 13.99 -0.70
N ALA A 13 -6.68 14.09 0.38
CA ALA A 13 -6.19 14.59 1.67
C ALA A 13 -5.08 13.69 2.24
N VAL A 14 -5.26 12.37 2.19
CA VAL A 14 -4.26 11.39 2.64
C VAL A 14 -2.99 11.50 1.78
N ILE A 15 -3.10 11.55 0.45
CA ILE A 15 -1.96 11.70 -0.44
C ILE A 15 -1.17 12.97 -0.11
N TRP A 16 -1.86 14.08 0.12
CA TRP A 16 -1.23 15.36 0.41
C TRP A 16 -0.57 15.42 1.79
N LEU A 17 -1.10 14.71 2.79
CA LEU A 17 -0.52 14.60 4.13
C LEU A 17 0.69 13.66 4.17
N PHE A 18 0.62 12.53 3.46
CA PHE A 18 1.67 11.51 3.39
C PHE A 18 2.60 11.70 2.19
N ALA A 19 2.60 12.88 1.60
CA ALA A 19 3.40 13.18 0.45
C ALA A 19 4.92 13.09 0.74
N PRO A 20 5.71 12.37 -0.08
CA PRO A 20 7.14 12.18 0.15
C PRO A 20 7.93 13.49 0.09
N TRP A 21 7.49 14.47 -0.72
CA TRP A 21 8.17 15.76 -0.87
C TRP A 21 8.15 16.62 0.40
N LYS A 22 7.22 16.37 1.33
CA LYS A 22 7.20 17.08 2.63
C LYS A 22 8.22 16.52 3.63
N LYS A 23 8.73 15.30 3.40
CA LYS A 23 9.70 14.64 4.30
C LYS A 23 10.83 13.99 3.48
N PRO A 24 11.68 14.80 2.83
CA PRO A 24 12.57 14.31 1.77
C PRO A 24 13.65 13.32 2.25
N THR A 25 13.95 13.30 3.55
CA THR A 25 14.91 12.37 4.18
C THR A 25 14.28 11.04 4.60
N THR A 26 12.95 10.90 4.54
CA THR A 26 12.25 9.67 4.95
C THR A 26 12.38 8.61 3.87
N LYS A 27 12.70 7.38 4.28
CA LYS A 27 12.75 6.22 3.38
C LYS A 27 11.35 5.88 2.88
N PHE A 28 11.23 5.58 1.59
CA PHE A 28 9.92 5.27 0.98
C PHE A 28 9.25 4.04 1.58
N TRP A 29 9.99 3.10 2.15
CA TRP A 29 9.38 1.94 2.81
C TRP A 29 8.43 2.31 3.96
N ILE A 30 8.74 3.37 4.70
CA ILE A 30 7.87 3.88 5.77
C ILE A 30 6.57 4.44 5.17
N LEU A 31 6.66 5.06 4.00
CA LEU A 31 5.51 5.59 3.28
C LEU A 31 4.62 4.46 2.76
N TYR A 32 5.22 3.40 2.23
CA TYR A 32 4.51 2.22 1.75
C TYR A 32 3.87 1.40 2.89
N LEU A 33 4.37 1.50 4.11
CA LEU A 33 3.86 0.74 5.26
C LEU A 33 2.36 0.99 5.51
N TYR A 34 1.90 2.24 5.38
CA TYR A 34 0.50 2.59 5.56
C TYR A 34 -0.44 1.89 4.59
N PRO A 35 -0.30 2.06 3.25
CA PRO A 35 -1.15 1.36 2.30
C PRO A 35 -1.00 -0.16 2.39
N TYR A 36 0.20 -0.70 2.65
CA TYR A 36 0.36 -2.14 2.82
C TYR A 36 -0.31 -2.68 4.09
N ALA A 37 -0.30 -1.94 5.21
CA ALA A 37 -1.01 -2.32 6.41
C ALA A 37 -2.52 -2.41 6.15
N VAL A 38 -3.09 -1.39 5.51
CA VAL A 38 -4.52 -1.38 5.13
C VAL A 38 -4.84 -2.53 4.17
N PHE A 39 -3.97 -2.80 3.21
CA PHE A 39 -4.13 -3.90 2.26
C PHE A 39 -4.12 -5.26 2.95
N LEU A 40 -3.14 -5.53 3.83
CA LEU A 40 -3.05 -6.79 4.58
C LEU A 40 -4.23 -6.98 5.54
N ILE A 41 -4.66 -5.92 6.23
CA ILE A 41 -5.86 -5.94 7.08
C ILE A 41 -7.09 -6.27 6.24
N SER A 42 -7.22 -5.68 5.04
CA SER A 42 -8.32 -5.96 4.13
C SER A 42 -8.34 -7.41 3.67
N ILE A 43 -7.17 -8.02 3.40
CA ILE A 43 -7.07 -9.45 3.06
C ILE A 43 -7.57 -10.32 4.22
N VAL A 44 -7.07 -10.08 5.44
CA VAL A 44 -7.50 -10.83 6.63
C VAL A 44 -9.00 -10.69 6.84
N TRP A 45 -9.53 -9.47 6.69
CA TRP A 45 -10.95 -9.19 6.83
C TRP A 45 -11.80 -9.95 5.80
N VAL A 46 -11.41 -9.97 4.52
CA VAL A 46 -12.11 -10.73 3.47
C VAL A 46 -12.05 -12.23 3.76
N VAL A 47 -10.89 -12.76 4.11
CA VAL A 47 -10.75 -14.20 4.41
C VAL A 47 -11.65 -14.59 5.60
N TRP A 48 -11.72 -13.75 6.63
CA TRP A 48 -12.59 -13.99 7.77
C TRP A 48 -14.08 -13.85 7.44
N ALA A 49 -14.47 -12.78 6.73
CA ALA A 49 -15.86 -12.49 6.40
C ALA A 49 -16.52 -13.54 5.49
N TYR A 50 -15.73 -14.18 4.63
CA TYR A 50 -16.21 -15.18 3.66
C TYR A 50 -15.96 -16.63 4.09
N GLY A 51 -15.59 -16.89 5.36
CA GLY A 51 -15.48 -18.26 5.89
C GLY A 51 -14.17 -18.98 5.55
N GLY A 52 -13.16 -18.27 5.07
CA GLY A 52 -11.82 -18.79 4.81
C GLY A 52 -11.43 -18.78 3.33
N LEU A 53 -10.15 -19.08 3.05
CA LEU A 53 -9.60 -19.10 1.70
C LEU A 53 -10.27 -20.15 0.80
N LYS A 54 -10.62 -21.31 1.35
CA LYS A 54 -11.22 -22.42 0.61
C LYS A 54 -12.61 -22.08 0.06
N GLU A 55 -13.43 -21.38 0.84
CA GLU A 55 -14.77 -20.93 0.45
C GLU A 55 -14.73 -19.86 -0.65
N LEU A 56 -13.64 -19.10 -0.72
CA LEU A 56 -13.34 -18.17 -1.81
C LEU A 56 -12.82 -18.87 -3.08
N GLY A 57 -12.69 -20.20 -3.08
CA GLY A 57 -12.07 -20.98 -4.16
C GLY A 57 -10.55 -20.74 -4.26
N LEU A 58 -9.93 -20.19 -3.22
CA LEU A 58 -8.51 -19.83 -3.20
C LEU A 58 -7.69 -20.90 -2.47
N ASN A 59 -6.59 -21.32 -3.10
CA ASN A 59 -5.59 -22.17 -2.47
C ASN A 59 -4.46 -21.33 -1.85
N TRP A 60 -3.68 -21.93 -0.93
CA TRP A 60 -2.55 -21.24 -0.29
C TRP A 60 -1.51 -20.72 -1.30
N TRP A 61 -1.33 -21.43 -2.42
CA TRP A 61 -0.50 -20.99 -3.54
C TRP A 61 -0.97 -19.68 -4.16
N ASN A 62 -2.27 -19.37 -4.09
CA ASN A 62 -2.80 -18.10 -4.61
C ASN A 62 -2.30 -16.90 -3.81
N VAL A 63 -2.00 -17.09 -2.52
CA VAL A 63 -1.46 -16.04 -1.64
C VAL A 63 -0.04 -15.64 -2.08
N LEU A 64 0.73 -16.54 -2.70
CA LEU A 64 2.07 -16.23 -3.22
C LEU A 64 2.03 -15.22 -4.37
N TRP A 65 0.90 -15.08 -5.08
CA TRP A 65 0.72 -14.02 -6.08
C TRP A 65 0.69 -12.61 -5.48
N LEU A 66 0.64 -12.48 -4.14
CA LEU A 66 0.81 -11.19 -3.47
C LEU A 66 2.27 -10.75 -3.37
N LEU A 67 3.24 -11.66 -3.53
CA LEU A 67 4.67 -11.33 -3.44
C LEU A 67 5.12 -10.28 -4.46
N PRO A 68 4.74 -10.35 -5.75
CA PRO A 68 5.02 -9.29 -6.72
C PRO A 68 4.52 -7.90 -6.28
N MET A 69 3.40 -7.83 -5.57
CA MET A 69 2.85 -6.56 -5.08
C MET A 69 3.71 -5.94 -3.99
N LEU A 70 4.54 -6.72 -3.30
CA LEU A 70 5.50 -6.26 -2.29
C LEU A 70 6.86 -5.89 -2.89
N THR A 71 7.10 -6.12 -4.18
CA THR A 71 8.39 -5.80 -4.83
C THR A 71 8.87 -4.35 -4.65
N PRO A 72 8.01 -3.30 -4.64
CA PRO A 72 8.46 -1.91 -4.46
C PRO A 72 9.16 -1.68 -3.12
N ILE A 73 8.80 -2.44 -2.08
CA ILE A 73 9.47 -2.39 -0.77
C ILE A 73 10.96 -2.71 -0.91
N PHE A 74 11.27 -3.75 -1.68
CA PHE A 74 12.63 -4.26 -1.80
C PHE A 74 13.44 -3.50 -2.85
N SER A 75 12.79 -3.04 -3.93
CA SER A 75 13.48 -2.34 -5.03
C SER A 75 13.69 -0.85 -4.76
N THR A 76 12.66 -0.13 -4.30
CA THR A 76 12.69 1.32 -4.11
C THR A 76 12.51 1.75 -2.65
N GLY A 77 12.15 0.85 -1.74
CA GLY A 77 11.81 1.19 -0.37
C GLY A 77 12.96 1.81 0.45
N ASN A 78 14.23 1.51 0.13
CA ASN A 78 15.37 2.14 0.80
C ASN A 78 15.75 3.51 0.21
N ARG A 79 15.15 3.89 -0.93
CA ARG A 79 15.35 5.22 -1.54
C ARG A 79 14.59 6.27 -0.75
N ARG A 80 15.09 7.50 -0.82
CA ARG A 80 14.49 8.72 -0.26
C ARG A 80 14.24 9.70 -1.40
N TRP A 81 13.39 10.68 -1.16
CA TRP A 81 13.12 11.73 -2.14
C TRP A 81 14.38 12.52 -2.51
N ILE A 82 15.22 12.84 -1.51
CA ILE A 82 16.48 13.56 -1.70
C ILE A 82 17.51 12.82 -2.58
N ASP A 83 17.39 11.50 -2.70
CA ASP A 83 18.31 10.73 -3.56
C ASP A 83 18.05 10.99 -5.06
N GLY A 84 16.87 11.53 -5.41
CA GLY A 84 16.54 11.97 -6.78
C GLY A 84 16.92 13.41 -7.07
N GLU A 85 17.00 14.28 -6.05
CA GLU A 85 17.40 15.69 -6.20
C GLU A 85 18.92 15.85 -6.43
N ASN A 86 19.72 14.85 -6.02
CA ASN A 86 21.17 14.86 -6.15
C ASN A 86 21.69 14.05 -7.37
N GLN A 87 20.82 13.67 -8.31
CA GLN A 87 21.25 13.05 -9.57
C GLN A 87 21.63 14.16 -10.57
N PRO A 88 22.82 14.12 -11.18
CA PRO A 88 23.29 15.14 -12.13
C PRO A 88 22.46 15.18 -13.42
#